data_AF-A0A7Y9HR58-F1
#
_entry.id   AF-A0A7Y9HR58-F1
#
_cell.length_a   1.000
_cell.length_b   1.000
_cell.length_c   1.000
_cell.angle_alpha   90.00
_cell.angle_beta   90.00
_cell.angle_gamma   90.00
#
_symmetry.space_group_name_H-M   'P 1'
#
loop_
_entity.id
_entity.type
_entity.pdbx_description
1 polymer ?
#
loop_
_entity_poly.entity_id
_entity_poly.type
_entity_poly.pdbx_seq_one_letter_code
_entity_poly.pdbx_strand_id
1 'polypeptide(L)'
;MNSKDSRRGSASPLRHGGILMRNATTFSAPNSQAIATTLISFDAKGNVTGGDNDLRGFTGRRSLNDLIMLVPPDYPATQPYALPYLRWSQGIPGNLSFGPSPCTFLDRARYEKGWKSGRHFGDVGCREWTAQLFDEERPYIDVTTYTKRGNFIGQLVGWARLKDAPKPVIGMHGNTWLCLHDCPADERPGVIPDIEAWTSRHGYPMPERPDYQPQYPDKNYYRDIACE
;
A
#
# COMPACT_ATOMS: atom_id res chain seq x y z
N MET A 1 -27.75 26.39 30.27
CA MET A 1 -26.43 26.91 29.84
C MET A 1 -25.36 26.30 30.72
N ASN A 2 -24.32 25.80 30.05
CA ASN A 2 -23.03 25.29 30.55
C ASN A 2 -23.00 23.87 31.14
N SER A 3 -22.93 22.97 30.16
CA SER A 3 -22.47 21.60 30.22
C SER A 3 -21.12 21.45 30.92
N LYS A 4 -21.06 20.45 31.79
CA LYS A 4 -19.85 19.80 32.24
C LYS A 4 -19.13 19.22 31.02
N ASP A 5 -18.13 19.94 30.51
CA ASP A 5 -17.24 19.37 29.49
C ASP A 5 -16.28 18.39 30.17
N SER A 6 -16.59 17.12 29.95
CA SER A 6 -15.88 15.94 30.40
C SER A 6 -14.45 15.93 29.86
N ARG A 7 -13.52 16.44 30.66
CA ARG A 7 -12.12 16.01 30.63
C ARG A 7 -12.06 14.55 31.07
N ARG A 8 -12.09 13.62 30.12
CA ARG A 8 -11.49 12.28 30.19
C ARG A 8 -11.46 11.71 28.78
N GLY A 9 -10.38 11.99 28.06
CA GLY A 9 -10.00 11.18 26.92
C GLY A 9 -9.61 9.79 27.42
N SER A 10 -10.59 8.91 27.65
CA SER A 10 -10.32 7.49 27.75
C SER A 10 -10.03 7.01 26.33
N ALA A 11 -8.75 6.97 25.95
CA ALA A 11 -8.34 6.19 24.81
C ALA A 11 -8.77 4.75 25.11
N SER A 12 -9.85 4.29 24.47
CA SER A 12 -10.23 2.88 24.55
C SER A 12 -9.01 2.06 24.13
N PRO A 13 -8.68 0.97 24.85
CA PRO A 13 -7.55 0.13 24.48
C PRO A 13 -7.72 -0.33 23.03
N LEU A 14 -6.70 -0.11 22.19
CA LEU A 14 -6.70 -0.54 20.80
C LEU A 14 -6.08 -1.93 20.72
N ARG A 15 -6.68 -2.82 19.93
CA ARG A 15 -6.11 -4.14 19.64
C ARG A 15 -5.17 -4.06 18.43
N HIS A 16 -4.21 -4.97 18.34
CA HIS A 16 -3.31 -5.05 17.18
C HIS A 16 -4.04 -5.70 16.00
N GLY A 17 -4.33 -4.95 14.94
CA GLY A 17 -5.12 -5.43 13.79
C GLY A 17 -4.43 -6.46 12.91
N GLY A 18 -3.09 -6.57 12.98
CA GLY A 18 -2.38 -7.65 12.26
C GLY A 18 -2.82 -9.07 12.66
N ILE A 19 -3.43 -9.26 13.84
CA ILE A 19 -3.94 -10.58 14.25
C ILE A 19 -5.17 -11.04 13.45
N LEU A 20 -5.80 -10.11 12.72
CA LEU A 20 -6.97 -10.34 11.87
C LEU A 20 -6.58 -10.62 10.41
N MET A 21 -5.30 -10.54 10.06
CA MET A 21 -4.80 -10.77 8.69
C MET A 21 -4.19 -12.18 8.60
N ARG A 22 -5.00 -13.22 8.86
CA ARG A 22 -4.49 -14.60 8.90
C ARG A 22 -4.43 -15.22 7.52
N ASN A 23 -5.30 -14.79 6.62
CA ASN A 23 -5.37 -15.24 5.23
C ASN A 23 -4.37 -14.50 4.32
N ALA A 24 -3.10 -14.46 4.70
CA ALA A 24 -2.05 -13.91 3.85
C ALA A 24 -1.65 -14.92 2.77
N THR A 25 -1.56 -14.47 1.52
CA THR A 25 -0.98 -15.27 0.43
C THR A 25 0.54 -15.20 0.55
N THR A 26 1.19 -16.36 0.60
CA THR A 26 2.65 -16.43 0.74
C THR A 26 3.29 -16.88 -0.58
N PHE A 27 4.31 -16.15 -1.01
CA PHE A 27 5.09 -16.41 -2.21
C PHE A 27 6.51 -16.78 -1.81
N SER A 28 7.03 -17.87 -2.37
CA SER A 28 8.42 -18.28 -2.17
C SER A 28 9.24 -17.89 -3.39
N ALA A 29 10.43 -17.32 -3.14
CA ALA A 29 11.43 -17.08 -4.17
C ALA A 29 12.71 -17.83 -3.78
N PRO A 30 13.37 -18.55 -4.71
CA PRO A 30 14.60 -19.27 -4.41
C PRO A 30 15.67 -18.35 -3.79
N ASN A 31 16.31 -18.84 -2.72
CA ASN A 31 17.38 -18.13 -2.01
C ASN A 31 16.98 -16.75 -1.43
N SER A 32 15.69 -16.50 -1.21
CA SER A 32 15.17 -15.25 -0.67
C SER A 32 14.11 -15.50 0.41
N GLN A 33 13.79 -14.47 1.20
CA GLN A 33 12.71 -14.58 2.20
C GLN A 33 11.35 -14.67 1.49
N ALA A 34 10.42 -15.41 2.10
CA ALA A 34 9.07 -15.48 1.57
C ALA A 34 8.37 -14.12 1.72
N ILE A 35 7.56 -13.77 0.73
CA ILE A 35 6.73 -12.57 0.74
C ILE A 35 5.32 -12.97 1.16
N ALA A 36 4.73 -12.22 2.08
CA ALA A 36 3.33 -12.37 2.44
C ALA A 36 2.55 -11.14 1.97
N THR A 37 1.41 -11.35 1.30
CA THR A 37 0.50 -10.28 0.90
C THR A 37 -0.86 -10.48 1.54
N THR A 38 -1.55 -9.39 1.83
CA THR A 38 -2.93 -9.40 2.31
C THR A 38 -3.71 -8.34 1.56
N LEU A 39 -4.82 -8.75 0.96
CA LEU A 39 -5.78 -7.85 0.34
C LEU A 39 -6.96 -7.64 1.29
N ILE A 40 -7.36 -6.38 1.44
CA ILE A 40 -8.61 -6.02 2.12
C ILE A 40 -9.44 -5.21 1.14
N SER A 41 -10.60 -5.75 0.77
CA SER A 41 -11.54 -5.10 -0.15
C SER A 41 -12.66 -4.43 0.65
N PHE A 42 -13.11 -3.27 0.17
CA PHE A 42 -14.17 -2.49 0.81
C PHE A 42 -15.34 -2.25 -0.15
N ASP A 43 -16.56 -2.16 0.38
CA ASP A 43 -17.72 -1.64 -0.37
C ASP A 43 -17.75 -0.10 -0.39
N ALA A 44 -18.72 0.47 -1.14
CA ALA A 44 -18.97 1.90 -1.20
C ALA A 44 -19.37 2.55 0.15
N LYS A 45 -19.75 1.75 1.15
CA LYS A 45 -20.05 2.20 2.51
C LYS A 45 -18.83 2.11 3.43
N GLY A 46 -17.70 1.60 2.93
CA GLY A 46 -16.45 1.41 3.67
C GLY A 46 -16.42 0.14 4.51
N ASN A 47 -17.34 -0.81 4.30
CA ASN A 47 -17.32 -2.10 4.98
C ASN A 47 -16.40 -3.07 4.27
N VAL A 48 -15.66 -3.87 5.02
CA VAL A 48 -14.83 -4.94 4.48
C VAL A 48 -15.71 -6.03 3.88
N THR A 49 -15.49 -6.31 2.59
CA THR A 49 -16.21 -7.31 1.80
C THR A 49 -15.36 -8.53 1.48
N GLY A 50 -14.04 -8.37 1.40
CA GLY A 50 -13.08 -9.41 1.02
C GLY A 50 -11.91 -9.52 1.99
N GLY A 51 -11.13 -10.60 1.84
CA GLY A 51 -10.00 -10.92 2.71
C GLY A 51 -10.35 -11.98 3.77
N ASP A 52 -9.92 -11.76 5.01
CA ASP A 52 -10.19 -12.66 6.13
C ASP A 52 -11.68 -12.61 6.54
N ASN A 53 -12.30 -13.76 6.80
CA ASN A 53 -13.69 -13.81 7.26
C ASN A 53 -13.87 -13.10 8.61
N ASP A 54 -12.83 -13.10 9.45
CA ASP A 54 -12.81 -12.39 10.73
C ASP A 54 -12.90 -10.87 10.57
N LEU A 55 -12.58 -10.35 9.38
CA LEU A 55 -12.67 -8.93 9.04
C LEU A 55 -14.03 -8.52 8.45
N ARG A 56 -14.90 -9.48 8.10
CA ARG A 56 -16.15 -9.17 7.38
C ARG A 56 -17.03 -8.21 8.19
N GLY A 57 -17.48 -7.14 7.52
CA GLY A 57 -18.33 -6.12 8.12
C GLY A 57 -17.59 -5.07 8.95
N PHE A 58 -16.28 -5.22 9.18
CA PHE A 58 -15.50 -4.15 9.79
C PHE A 58 -15.47 -2.93 8.87
N THR A 59 -15.36 -1.73 9.44
CA THR A 59 -15.21 -0.49 8.68
C THR A 59 -13.81 0.08 8.87
N GLY A 60 -13.15 0.46 7.78
CA GLY A 60 -11.89 1.22 7.85
C GLY A 60 -12.14 2.65 8.32
N ARG A 61 -11.48 3.10 9.39
CA ARG A 61 -11.58 4.48 9.91
C ARG A 61 -10.22 5.08 10.23
N ARG A 62 -10.10 6.38 10.01
CA ARG A 62 -8.94 7.18 10.44
C ARG A 62 -9.16 7.67 11.88
N SER A 63 -8.17 7.48 12.74
CA SER A 63 -8.17 8.05 14.10
C SER A 63 -7.72 9.50 14.11
N LEU A 64 -7.90 10.20 15.25
CA LEU A 64 -7.40 11.56 15.45
C LEU A 64 -5.88 11.71 15.31
N ASN A 65 -5.12 10.61 15.47
CA ASN A 65 -3.66 10.56 15.33
C ASN A 65 -3.22 9.92 14.00
N ASP A 66 -4.08 9.99 12.98
CA ASP A 66 -3.83 9.48 11.63
C ASP A 66 -3.57 7.99 11.53
N LEU A 67 -3.93 7.21 12.55
CA LEU A 67 -3.88 5.75 12.47
C LEU A 67 -5.04 5.24 11.64
N ILE A 68 -4.75 4.25 10.81
CA ILE A 68 -5.80 3.43 10.21
C ILE A 68 -6.28 2.42 11.25
N MET A 69 -7.59 2.37 11.46
CA MET A 69 -8.26 1.46 12.36
C MET A 69 -9.27 0.64 11.59
N LEU A 70 -9.45 -0.61 12.01
CA LEU A 70 -10.56 -1.48 11.60
C LEU A 70 -11.55 -1.50 12.77
N VAL A 71 -12.74 -0.97 12.51
CA VAL A 71 -13.79 -0.81 13.52
C VAL A 71 -14.80 -1.93 13.34
N PRO A 72 -15.04 -2.76 14.37
CA PRO A 72 -15.98 -3.87 14.26
C PRO A 72 -17.44 -3.36 14.18
N PRO A 73 -18.37 -4.16 13.62
CA PRO A 73 -19.77 -3.78 13.47
C PRO A 73 -20.49 -3.43 14.78
N ASP A 74 -20.08 -4.04 15.89
CA ASP A 74 -20.66 -3.89 17.23
C ASP A 74 -19.99 -2.79 18.07
N TYR A 75 -19.10 -1.99 17.47
CA TYR A 75 -18.53 -0.82 18.13
C TYR A 75 -19.64 0.15 18.58
N PRO A 76 -19.64 0.66 19.84
CA PRO A 76 -18.54 0.66 20.81
C PRO A 76 -18.52 -0.49 21.82
N ALA A 77 -19.38 -1.51 21.71
CA ALA A 77 -19.39 -2.64 22.63
C ALA A 77 -18.06 -3.42 22.60
N THR A 78 -17.38 -3.42 21.45
CA THR A 78 -16.07 -4.03 21.24
C THR A 78 -15.01 -2.99 20.86
N GLN A 79 -13.76 -3.25 21.25
CA GLN A 79 -12.62 -2.38 20.94
C GLN A 79 -12.23 -2.44 19.46
N PRO A 80 -11.86 -1.30 18.84
CA PRO A 80 -11.35 -1.28 17.47
C PRO A 80 -9.91 -1.80 17.40
N TYR A 81 -9.51 -2.17 16.19
CA TYR A 81 -8.18 -2.71 15.90
C TYR A 81 -7.35 -1.68 15.15
N ALA A 82 -6.22 -1.29 15.73
CA ALA A 82 -5.28 -0.39 15.06
C ALA A 82 -4.40 -1.18 14.08
N LEU A 83 -4.10 -0.58 12.93
CA LEU A 83 -3.01 -0.99 12.05
C LEU A 83 -1.81 -0.08 12.34
N PRO A 84 -0.99 -0.38 13.37
CA PRO A 84 -0.03 0.59 13.92
C PRO A 84 1.05 1.02 12.93
N TYR A 85 1.32 0.15 11.94
CA TYR A 85 2.28 0.38 10.86
C TYR A 85 1.72 1.24 9.73
N LEU A 86 0.40 1.49 9.71
CA LEU A 86 -0.26 2.27 8.67
C LEU A 86 -0.70 3.62 9.21
N ARG A 87 -0.27 4.66 8.51
CA ARG A 87 -0.62 6.05 8.82
C ARG A 87 -1.21 6.71 7.60
N TRP A 88 -2.23 7.53 7.82
CA TRP A 88 -2.78 8.36 6.76
C TRP A 88 -1.78 9.45 6.34
N SER A 89 -1.49 9.53 5.06
CA SER A 89 -0.81 10.64 4.40
C SER A 89 -1.85 11.50 3.70
N GLN A 90 -1.81 12.82 3.89
CA GLN A 90 -2.79 13.74 3.29
C GLN A 90 -2.65 13.89 1.77
N GLY A 91 -1.52 13.46 1.19
CA GLY A 91 -1.22 13.75 -0.21
C GLY A 91 -1.04 15.24 -0.48
N ILE A 92 -1.28 15.67 -1.72
CA ILE A 92 -1.31 17.08 -2.12
C ILE A 92 -2.77 17.56 -2.17
N PRO A 93 -3.16 18.58 -1.40
CA PRO A 93 -4.49 19.16 -1.51
C PRO A 93 -4.78 19.64 -2.95
N GLY A 94 -5.89 19.18 -3.54
CA GLY A 94 -6.31 19.58 -4.89
C GLY A 94 -5.56 18.91 -6.05
N ASN A 95 -4.57 18.05 -5.78
CA ASN A 95 -3.85 17.30 -6.80
C ASN A 95 -3.87 15.80 -6.47
N LEU A 96 -4.40 15.00 -7.41
CA LEU A 96 -4.59 13.57 -7.19
C LEU A 96 -3.35 12.73 -7.49
N SER A 97 -2.28 13.27 -8.10
CA SER A 97 -1.06 12.53 -8.45
C SER A 97 -0.40 11.83 -7.24
N PHE A 98 -0.60 12.37 -6.04
CA PHE A 98 -0.15 11.76 -4.78
C PHE A 98 -1.27 11.75 -3.73
N GLY A 99 -2.53 11.60 -4.18
CA GLY A 99 -3.72 11.75 -3.35
C GLY A 99 -3.66 11.05 -1.98
N PRO A 100 -4.46 11.48 -1.02
CA PRO A 100 -4.36 11.00 0.35
C PRO A 100 -4.49 9.47 0.43
N SER A 101 -3.55 8.82 1.10
CA SER A 101 -3.44 7.36 1.13
C SER A 101 -2.81 6.87 2.43
N PRO A 102 -3.14 5.64 2.88
CA PRO A 102 -2.35 4.95 3.88
C PRO A 102 -0.91 4.77 3.38
N CYS A 103 0.06 5.02 4.25
CA CYS A 103 1.47 4.78 4.04
C CYS A 103 2.03 3.96 5.20
N THR A 104 3.09 3.19 4.94
CA THR A 104 3.83 2.57 6.05
C THR A 104 4.45 3.65 6.93
N PHE A 105 4.78 3.31 8.18
CA PHE A 105 5.48 4.23 9.07
C PHE A 105 6.81 4.72 8.47
N LEU A 106 7.55 3.82 7.81
CA LEU A 106 8.81 4.14 7.14
C LEU A 106 8.60 5.09 5.96
N ASP A 107 7.60 4.82 5.12
CA ASP A 107 7.25 5.71 4.01
C ASP A 107 6.88 7.11 4.49
N ARG A 108 6.03 7.19 5.52
CA ARG A 108 5.62 8.48 6.08
C ARG A 108 6.82 9.27 6.59
N ALA A 109 7.76 8.61 7.27
CA ALA A 109 8.96 9.27 7.78
C ALA A 109 9.82 9.88 6.66
N ARG A 110 9.87 9.27 5.46
CA ARG A 110 10.54 9.85 4.28
C ARG A 110 9.89 11.16 3.83
N TYR A 111 8.57 11.25 3.97
CA TYR A 111 7.78 12.42 3.55
C TYR A 111 7.61 13.49 4.63
N GLU A 112 8.18 13.30 5.81
CA GLU A 112 8.15 14.28 6.89
C GLU A 112 9.27 15.34 6.77
N LYS A 113 9.09 16.46 7.48
CA LYS A 113 10.06 17.57 7.49
C LYS A 113 11.35 17.13 8.20
N GLY A 114 12.47 17.07 7.47
CA GLY A 114 13.80 16.78 8.03
C GLY A 114 14.57 15.67 7.33
N TRP A 115 13.95 14.97 6.38
CA TRP A 115 14.65 14.04 5.51
C TRP A 115 15.71 14.76 4.66
N LYS A 116 16.92 14.18 4.55
CA LYS A 116 18.07 14.80 3.88
C LYS A 116 18.33 14.15 2.52
N SER A 117 18.39 14.99 1.48
CA SER A 117 18.77 14.59 0.12
C SER A 117 20.11 13.84 0.11
N GLY A 118 20.19 12.78 -0.72
CA GLY A 118 21.35 11.89 -0.84
C GLY A 118 21.30 10.63 0.04
N ARG A 119 20.39 10.55 1.03
CA ARG A 119 20.10 9.31 1.75
C ARG A 119 18.92 8.57 1.12
N HIS A 120 19.09 8.05 -0.09
CA HIS A 120 18.08 7.26 -0.83
C HIS A 120 17.79 5.87 -0.19
N PHE A 121 17.73 5.80 1.14
CA PHE A 121 17.32 4.60 1.84
C PHE A 121 15.79 4.53 1.81
N GLY A 122 15.28 3.53 1.12
CA GLY A 122 13.87 3.23 1.09
C GLY A 122 13.49 2.45 -0.16
N ASP A 123 12.36 1.80 -0.05
CA ASP A 123 11.84 0.87 -1.03
C ASP A 123 10.75 1.56 -1.87
N VAL A 124 10.10 0.83 -2.77
CA VAL A 124 8.81 1.26 -3.33
C VAL A 124 7.85 1.54 -2.17
N GLY A 125 7.28 2.75 -2.12
CA GLY A 125 6.34 3.16 -1.07
C GLY A 125 4.98 3.57 -1.61
N CYS A 126 4.15 4.11 -0.71
CA CYS A 126 2.79 4.54 -1.05
C CYS A 126 2.72 5.62 -2.14
N ARG A 127 3.75 6.47 -2.33
CA ARG A 127 3.77 7.44 -3.44
C ARG A 127 4.07 6.79 -4.78
N GLU A 128 5.05 5.89 -4.83
CA GLU A 128 5.32 5.08 -6.03
C GLU A 128 4.11 4.26 -6.44
N TRP A 129 3.39 3.70 -5.46
CA TRP A 129 2.12 3.03 -5.72
C TRP A 129 1.09 3.97 -6.36
N THR A 130 0.89 5.15 -5.77
CA THR A 130 -0.14 6.10 -6.22
C THR A 130 0.16 6.63 -7.63
N ALA A 131 1.42 6.97 -7.91
CA ALA A 131 1.85 7.41 -9.22
C ALA A 131 1.56 6.35 -10.30
N GLN A 132 1.91 5.09 -10.03
CA GLN A 132 1.65 3.99 -10.96
C GLN A 132 0.15 3.67 -11.10
N LEU A 133 -0.63 3.80 -10.04
CA LEU A 133 -2.07 3.58 -10.09
C LEU A 133 -2.78 4.59 -11.00
N PHE A 134 -2.37 5.87 -10.94
CA PHE A 134 -3.02 6.95 -11.70
C PHE A 134 -2.43 7.23 -13.08
N ASP A 135 -1.33 6.56 -13.43
CA ASP A 135 -0.81 6.53 -14.80
C ASP A 135 -1.69 5.62 -15.67
N GLU A 136 -2.58 6.19 -16.49
CA GLU A 136 -3.50 5.41 -17.33
C GLU A 136 -2.79 4.57 -18.42
N GLU A 137 -1.59 4.97 -18.82
CA GLU A 137 -0.80 4.26 -19.84
C GLU A 137 -0.06 3.06 -19.26
N ARG A 138 0.14 3.02 -17.95
CA ARG A 138 0.81 1.91 -17.27
C ARG A 138 -0.17 0.80 -16.88
N PRO A 139 -0.05 -0.41 -17.44
CA PRO A 139 -1.06 -1.45 -17.23
C PRO A 139 -0.90 -2.23 -15.92
N TYR A 140 0.20 -2.06 -15.18
CA TYR A 140 0.48 -2.77 -13.93
C TYR A 140 1.18 -1.86 -12.91
N ILE A 141 1.20 -2.31 -11.65
CA ILE A 141 1.98 -1.69 -10.57
C ILE A 141 3.20 -2.58 -10.30
N ASP A 142 4.40 -2.08 -10.58
CA ASP A 142 5.66 -2.71 -10.24
C ASP A 142 6.09 -2.29 -8.82
N VAL A 143 6.13 -3.27 -7.91
CA VAL A 143 6.54 -3.09 -6.51
C VAL A 143 7.99 -3.54 -6.24
N THR A 144 8.78 -3.70 -7.31
CA THR A 144 10.20 -4.03 -7.22
C THR A 144 11.03 -2.86 -6.71
N THR A 145 11.78 -3.10 -5.63
CA THR A 145 12.87 -2.23 -5.21
C THR A 145 14.16 -2.68 -5.89
N TYR A 146 14.67 -1.85 -6.80
CA TYR A 146 15.90 -2.13 -7.54
C TYR A 146 17.13 -1.58 -6.81
N THR A 147 18.09 -2.45 -6.47
CA THR A 147 19.35 -2.03 -5.84
C THR A 147 20.57 -2.65 -6.50
N LYS A 148 21.76 -2.11 -6.21
CA LYS A 148 23.03 -2.71 -6.67
C LYS A 148 23.31 -4.09 -6.06
N ARG A 149 22.62 -4.47 -4.99
CA ARG A 149 22.83 -5.73 -4.25
C ARG A 149 21.79 -6.80 -4.57
N GLY A 150 20.86 -6.51 -5.48
CA GLY A 150 19.74 -7.38 -5.80
C GLY A 150 18.40 -6.64 -5.70
N ASN A 151 17.39 -7.27 -6.27
CA ASN A 151 16.03 -6.76 -6.32
C ASN A 151 15.20 -7.45 -5.24
N PHE A 152 14.29 -6.72 -4.62
CA PHE A 152 13.40 -7.28 -3.62
C PHE A 152 12.09 -6.49 -3.57
N ILE A 153 11.11 -7.06 -2.89
CA ILE A 153 9.84 -6.40 -2.61
C ILE A 153 9.88 -6.03 -1.13
N GLY A 154 9.85 -4.73 -0.86
CA GLY A 154 9.91 -4.17 0.49
C GLY A 154 8.59 -4.28 1.23
N GLN A 155 8.57 -3.77 2.47
CA GLN A 155 7.30 -3.56 3.17
C GLN A 155 6.61 -2.34 2.56
N LEU A 156 5.45 -2.54 1.95
CA LEU A 156 4.65 -1.46 1.37
C LEU A 156 3.16 -1.62 1.67
N VAL A 157 2.42 -0.53 1.49
CA VAL A 157 0.96 -0.53 1.47
C VAL A 157 0.50 0.13 0.18
N GLY A 158 -0.37 -0.57 -0.53
CA GLY A 158 -1.09 -0.04 -1.68
C GLY A 158 -2.53 0.31 -1.31
N TRP A 159 -3.07 1.34 -1.97
CA TRP A 159 -4.48 1.70 -1.85
C TRP A 159 -5.04 2.07 -3.22
N ALA A 160 -6.26 1.64 -3.51
CA ALA A 160 -6.99 2.00 -4.71
C ALA A 160 -8.38 2.52 -4.36
N ARG A 161 -8.91 3.45 -5.16
CA ARG A 161 -10.29 3.94 -5.05
C ARG A 161 -11.22 2.94 -5.74
N LEU A 162 -12.48 2.93 -5.34
CA LEU A 162 -13.49 2.03 -5.93
C LEU A 162 -13.74 2.23 -7.43
N LYS A 163 -13.33 3.38 -7.97
CA LYS A 163 -13.45 3.73 -9.39
C LYS A 163 -12.19 3.43 -10.20
N ASP A 164 -11.08 3.12 -9.52
CA ASP A 164 -9.84 2.85 -10.22
C ASP A 164 -9.92 1.46 -10.84
N ALA A 165 -9.47 1.32 -12.08
CA ALA A 165 -9.40 0.02 -12.72
C ALA A 165 -8.41 -0.87 -11.96
N PRO A 166 -8.72 -2.17 -11.77
CA PRO A 166 -7.76 -3.10 -11.18
C PRO A 166 -6.53 -3.17 -12.08
N LYS A 167 -5.35 -3.09 -11.46
CA LYS A 167 -4.07 -3.24 -12.14
C LYS A 167 -3.32 -4.42 -11.52
N PRO A 168 -2.79 -5.35 -12.31
CA PRO A 168 -1.90 -6.38 -11.82
C PRO A 168 -0.79 -5.77 -10.97
N VAL A 169 -0.57 -6.32 -9.79
CA VAL A 169 0.53 -5.95 -8.91
C VAL A 169 1.64 -6.97 -9.11
N ILE A 170 2.74 -6.54 -9.72
CA ILE A 170 3.88 -7.39 -10.02
C ILE A 170 5.12 -6.94 -9.26
N GLY A 171 6.08 -7.83 -9.09
CA GLY A 171 7.40 -7.42 -8.62
C GLY A 171 8.42 -8.55 -8.68
N MET A 172 9.69 -8.17 -8.72
CA MET A 172 10.83 -9.07 -8.68
C MET A 172 11.37 -9.18 -7.26
N HIS A 173 11.43 -10.42 -6.75
CA HIS A 173 12.07 -10.74 -5.48
C HIS A 173 13.24 -11.70 -5.71
N GLY A 174 14.45 -11.24 -5.39
CA GLY A 174 15.67 -11.89 -5.86
C GLY A 174 15.70 -11.88 -7.39
N ASN A 175 15.62 -13.06 -7.98
CA ASN A 175 15.55 -13.26 -9.44
C ASN A 175 14.18 -13.80 -9.91
N THR A 176 13.17 -13.78 -9.04
CA THR A 176 11.85 -14.34 -9.34
C THR A 176 10.84 -13.22 -9.52
N TRP A 177 10.20 -13.18 -10.69
CA TRP A 177 9.04 -12.34 -10.90
C TRP A 177 7.79 -12.98 -10.31
N LEU A 178 6.97 -12.15 -9.69
CA LEU A 178 5.73 -12.55 -9.03
C LEU A 178 4.60 -11.65 -9.53
N CYS A 179 3.45 -12.24 -9.78
CA CYS A 179 2.18 -11.53 -9.76
C CYS A 179 1.54 -11.74 -8.38
N LEU A 180 1.40 -10.65 -7.63
CA LEU A 180 0.97 -10.65 -6.23
C LEU A 180 -0.56 -10.56 -6.09
N HIS A 181 -1.21 -9.78 -6.96
CA HIS A 181 -2.65 -9.59 -6.97
C HIS A 181 -3.15 -9.03 -8.31
N ASP A 182 -4.45 -9.14 -8.58
CA ASP A 182 -5.14 -8.67 -9.80
C ASP A 182 -4.46 -9.13 -11.10
N CYS A 183 -3.96 -10.37 -11.12
CA CYS A 183 -3.28 -10.92 -12.29
C CYS A 183 -4.23 -10.94 -13.49
N PRO A 184 -3.73 -10.63 -14.70
CA PRO A 184 -4.55 -10.47 -15.89
C PRO A 184 -5.19 -11.80 -16.32
N ALA A 185 -6.27 -11.72 -17.09
CA ALA A 185 -6.95 -12.89 -17.66
C ALA A 185 -7.34 -13.96 -16.61
N ASP A 186 -7.74 -13.51 -15.41
CA ASP A 186 -8.12 -14.37 -14.28
C ASP A 186 -7.01 -15.33 -13.81
N GLU A 187 -5.75 -15.03 -14.14
CA GLU A 187 -4.60 -15.77 -13.65
C GLU A 187 -4.53 -15.73 -12.12
N ARG A 188 -4.04 -16.81 -11.51
CA ARG A 188 -3.85 -16.83 -10.06
C ARG A 188 -2.55 -16.11 -9.69
N PRO A 189 -2.52 -15.38 -8.55
CA PRO A 189 -1.27 -14.89 -8.00
C PRO A 189 -0.22 -16.01 -7.87
N GLY A 190 1.01 -15.72 -8.28
CA GLY A 190 2.07 -16.71 -8.29
C GLY A 190 3.33 -16.23 -8.99
N VAL A 191 4.22 -17.20 -9.27
CA VAL A 191 5.46 -16.97 -10.01
C VAL A 191 5.15 -16.69 -11.48
N ILE A 192 5.79 -15.66 -12.02
CA ILE A 192 5.89 -15.39 -13.45
C ILE A 192 7.22 -15.99 -13.91
N PRO A 193 7.22 -17.14 -14.62
CA PRO A 193 8.46 -17.83 -14.96
C PRO A 193 9.34 -17.07 -15.95
N ASP A 194 8.68 -16.37 -16.88
CA ASP A 194 9.30 -15.56 -17.92
C ASP A 194 8.48 -14.27 -18.05
N ILE A 195 9.07 -13.16 -17.61
CA ILE A 195 8.39 -11.86 -17.61
C ILE A 195 8.22 -11.32 -19.03
N GLU A 196 9.12 -11.64 -19.97
CA GLU A 196 9.05 -11.14 -21.35
C GLU A 196 7.92 -11.86 -22.10
N ALA A 197 7.82 -13.17 -21.94
CA ALA A 197 6.69 -13.93 -22.48
C ALA A 197 5.36 -13.49 -21.84
N TRP A 198 5.35 -13.22 -20.53
CA TRP A 198 4.16 -12.79 -19.81
C TRP A 198 3.69 -11.41 -20.29
N THR A 199 4.57 -10.41 -20.38
CA THR A 199 4.19 -9.07 -20.87
C THR A 199 3.74 -9.11 -22.33
N SER A 200 4.46 -9.84 -23.18
CA SER A 200 4.10 -10.00 -24.59
C SER A 200 2.70 -10.59 -24.76
N ARG A 201 2.37 -11.66 -24.02
CA ARG A 201 1.07 -12.32 -24.07
C ARG A 201 -0.09 -11.40 -23.68
N HIS A 202 0.13 -10.47 -22.76
CA HIS A 202 -0.90 -9.54 -22.29
C HIS A 202 -0.84 -8.17 -22.98
N GLY A 203 0.10 -7.96 -23.92
CA GLY A 203 0.29 -6.69 -24.61
C GLY A 203 0.81 -5.58 -23.69
N TYR A 204 1.54 -5.94 -22.63
CA TYR A 204 2.09 -5.00 -21.67
C TYR A 204 3.53 -4.61 -22.03
N PRO A 205 3.98 -3.38 -21.69
CA PRO A 205 5.38 -3.02 -21.81
C PRO A 205 6.21 -3.78 -20.77
N MET A 206 7.50 -4.00 -21.06
CA MET A 206 8.42 -4.61 -20.11
C MET A 206 8.59 -3.73 -18.85
N PRO A 207 8.69 -4.32 -17.65
CA PRO A 207 8.98 -3.54 -16.44
C PRO A 207 10.33 -2.85 -16.55
N GLU A 208 10.32 -1.53 -16.41
CA GLU A 208 11.52 -0.71 -16.48
C GLU A 208 12.01 -0.36 -15.07
N ARG A 209 13.32 -0.54 -14.87
CA ARG A 209 13.99 -0.08 -13.67
C ARG A 209 14.03 1.45 -13.66
N PRO A 210 13.62 2.12 -12.57
CA PRO A 210 13.75 3.56 -12.47
C PRO A 210 15.22 3.99 -12.35
N ASP A 211 15.52 5.21 -12.82
CA ASP A 211 16.87 5.81 -12.76
C ASP A 211 17.42 5.87 -11.33
N TYR A 212 16.55 6.06 -10.35
CA TYR A 212 16.88 6.10 -8.93
C TYR A 212 15.79 5.44 -8.09
N GLN A 213 16.22 4.82 -6.99
CA GLN A 213 15.36 4.17 -6.02
C GLN A 213 15.64 4.76 -4.63
N PRO A 214 14.63 5.23 -3.87
CA PRO A 214 13.23 5.40 -4.26
C PRO A 214 13.00 6.58 -5.22
N GLN A 215 11.95 6.50 -6.05
CA GLN A 215 11.58 7.55 -7.01
C GLN A 215 10.99 8.79 -6.33
N TYR A 216 10.32 8.60 -5.19
CA TYR A 216 9.82 9.71 -4.38
C TYR A 216 10.54 9.69 -3.03
N PRO A 217 11.76 10.24 -2.95
CA PRO A 217 12.61 10.07 -1.77
C PRO A 217 12.27 11.00 -0.62
N ASP A 218 11.55 12.10 -0.88
CA ASP A 218 11.35 13.16 0.11
C ASP A 218 9.95 13.81 0.05
N LYS A 219 9.72 14.76 0.94
CA LYS A 219 8.42 15.45 1.05
C LYS A 219 8.08 16.35 -0.14
N ASN A 220 9.07 16.74 -0.95
CA ASN A 220 8.98 17.82 -1.93
C ASN A 220 8.35 17.36 -3.24
N TYR A 221 7.05 17.12 -3.16
CA TYR A 221 6.23 16.77 -4.32
C TYR A 221 6.22 17.85 -5.42
N TYR A 222 6.61 19.10 -5.12
CA TYR A 222 6.64 20.17 -6.13
C TYR A 222 7.59 19.86 -7.28
N ARG A 223 8.68 19.12 -7.01
CA ARG A 223 9.59 18.65 -8.07
C ARG A 223 8.95 17.59 -8.97
N ASP A 224 7.98 16.87 -8.42
CA ASP A 224 7.34 15.74 -9.07
C ASP A 224 6.08 16.15 -9.87
N ILE A 225 5.53 17.33 -9.59
CA ILE A 225 4.39 17.92 -10.32
C ILE A 225 4.79 19.06 -11.28
N ALA A 226 6.01 19.60 -11.15
CA ALA A 226 6.52 20.66 -12.02
C ALA A 226 7.27 20.06 -13.21
N CYS A 227 6.54 19.36 -14.06
CA CYS A 227 6.93 19.10 -15.44
C CYS A 227 5.74 19.44 -16.34
N GLU A 228 5.63 20.73 -16.66
CA GLU A 228 5.14 21.24 -17.95
C GLU A 228 6.24 22.12 -18.53
#